data_AF-K1U1E5-F1
#
_entry.id   AF-K1U1E5-F1
#
_cell.length_a   1.000
_cell.length_b   1.000
_cell.length_c   1.000
_cell.angle_alpha   90.00
_cell.angle_beta   90.00
_cell.angle_gamma   90.00
#
_symmetry.space_group_name_H-M   'P 1'
#
loop_
_entity.id
_entity.type
_entity.pdbx_description
1 polymer ?
#
loop_
_entity_poly.entity_id
_entity_poly.type
_entity_poly.pdbx_seq_one_letter_code
_entity_poly.pdbx_strand_id
1 'polypeptide(L)'
;MYNERFNSIRPREYDGSHLTFPGMNPEIELRSHQKNAVAHQLYGDNVLLAHVVGAGKTYEMVAAAMESKRLGLSQKNLFVVPNHLTEQWGAEFLQLYPGANILVATKKDFEPANRKKFCARIAMGNYDAVIIGHSQFERIPISDEKQEAMLQRQIDDLEMAIQSARYEQDGGRYTVKQIEKTRKTLQTRLEKLNQKEKKDQVVTFEELGVDHLYVDEAHSYKNAFLYTKMRNVAGIAQNEAQKSADMFNKCQYLDEITGGKGITFATGTPISNSMTELYVMQRYLQNSKLQNMGLGLFDSWAPPLAR
;
A
#
# COMPACT_ATOMS: atom_id res chain seq x y z
N MET A 1 -31.17 6.36 -3.67
CA MET A 1 -30.25 6.03 -2.56
C MET A 1 -28.90 5.43 -2.99
N TYR A 2 -28.80 4.24 -3.61
CA TYR A 2 -27.48 3.67 -3.98
C TYR A 2 -26.70 4.54 -5.00
N ASN A 3 -27.31 4.85 -6.15
CA ASN A 3 -26.68 5.74 -7.15
C ASN A 3 -26.39 7.15 -6.60
N GLU A 4 -27.26 7.70 -5.76
CA GLU A 4 -27.04 9.03 -5.16
C GLU A 4 -25.91 9.05 -4.10
N ARG A 5 -25.65 7.92 -3.43
CA ARG A 5 -24.56 7.80 -2.44
C ARG A 5 -23.21 7.43 -3.05
N PHE A 6 -23.18 6.59 -4.09
CA PHE A 6 -21.94 6.00 -4.61
C PHE A 6 -21.58 6.42 -6.03
N ASN A 7 -22.56 6.81 -6.86
CA ASN A 7 -22.36 7.27 -8.25
C ASN A 7 -22.53 8.80 -8.42
N SER A 8 -22.35 9.56 -7.34
CA SER A 8 -22.48 11.03 -7.31
C SER A 8 -21.15 11.77 -7.32
N ILE A 9 -20.02 11.06 -7.43
CA ILE A 9 -18.68 11.62 -7.39
C ILE A 9 -18.14 11.74 -8.81
N ARG A 10 -17.98 12.97 -9.30
CA ARG A 10 -17.17 13.24 -10.49
C ARG A 10 -15.69 13.06 -10.11
N PRO A 11 -14.91 12.19 -10.79
CA PRO A 11 -13.49 12.09 -10.55
C PRO A 11 -12.81 13.45 -10.73
N ARG A 12 -11.93 13.81 -9.81
CA ARG A 12 -11.12 15.02 -9.95
C ARG A 12 -10.19 14.87 -11.15
N GLU A 13 -10.16 15.88 -11.99
CA GLU A 13 -9.14 16.03 -13.03
C GLU A 13 -7.93 16.74 -12.41
N TYR A 14 -6.74 16.19 -12.64
CA TYR A 14 -5.48 16.76 -12.14
C TYR A 14 -4.72 17.36 -13.31
N ASP A 15 -4.45 18.66 -13.23
CA ASP A 15 -3.60 19.38 -14.16
C ASP A 15 -2.26 19.66 -13.50
N GLY A 16 -1.18 19.19 -14.14
CA GLY A 16 0.20 19.42 -13.71
C GLY A 16 0.99 20.36 -14.61
N SER A 17 0.33 21.07 -15.54
CA SER A 17 0.98 21.97 -16.50
C SER A 17 1.81 23.08 -15.84
N HIS A 18 1.45 23.47 -14.62
CA HIS A 18 2.15 24.49 -13.82
C HIS A 18 3.35 23.98 -13.01
N LEU A 19 3.60 22.66 -12.99
CA LEU A 19 4.73 22.08 -12.25
C LEU A 19 6.06 22.36 -12.98
N THR A 20 7.08 22.77 -12.23
CA THR A 20 8.36 23.26 -12.77
C THR A 20 9.57 22.33 -12.55
N PHE A 21 9.41 21.25 -11.79
CA PHE A 21 10.41 20.19 -11.56
C PHE A 21 11.88 20.66 -11.36
N PRO A 22 12.19 21.50 -10.35
CA PRO A 22 13.55 21.96 -10.12
C PRO A 22 14.54 20.82 -9.85
N GLY A 23 15.73 20.88 -10.46
CA GLY A 23 16.76 19.85 -10.33
C GLY A 23 16.58 18.66 -11.28
N MET A 24 15.47 18.60 -12.02
CA MET A 24 15.29 17.65 -13.10
C MET A 24 16.24 17.97 -14.26
N ASN A 25 16.72 16.92 -14.93
CA ASN A 25 17.55 17.05 -16.12
C ASN A 25 16.83 17.88 -17.20
N PRO A 26 17.39 19.03 -17.63
CA PRO A 26 16.73 19.92 -18.57
C PRO A 26 16.59 19.34 -19.99
N GLU A 27 17.33 18.28 -20.31
CA GLU A 27 17.20 17.57 -21.59
C GLU A 27 15.99 16.62 -21.65
N ILE A 28 15.36 16.35 -20.50
CA ILE A 28 14.22 15.45 -20.40
C ILE A 28 12.96 16.27 -20.14
N GLU A 29 12.00 16.20 -21.07
CA GLU A 29 10.68 16.81 -20.90
C GLU A 29 9.61 15.75 -20.58
N LEU A 30 8.93 15.92 -19.44
CA LEU A 30 7.77 15.11 -19.10
C LEU A 30 6.58 15.45 -20.00
N ARG A 31 5.91 14.43 -20.53
CA ARG A 31 4.68 14.58 -21.31
C ARG A 31 3.55 15.09 -20.42
N SER A 32 2.53 15.72 -21.01
CA SER A 32 1.39 16.28 -20.27
C SER A 32 0.70 15.26 -19.34
N HIS A 33 0.54 14.00 -19.78
CA HIS A 33 -0.05 12.97 -18.93
C HIS A 33 0.83 12.62 -17.72
N GLN A 34 2.15 12.67 -17.86
CA GLN A 34 3.08 12.41 -16.76
C GLN A 34 3.04 13.56 -15.76
N LYS A 35 2.97 14.81 -16.23
CA LYS A 35 2.77 15.99 -15.36
C LYS A 35 1.46 15.87 -14.58
N ASN A 36 0.38 15.47 -15.23
CA ASN A 36 -0.92 15.23 -14.58
C ASN A 36 -0.88 14.08 -13.56
N ALA A 37 -0.14 13.01 -13.87
CA ALA A 37 0.10 11.91 -12.94
C ALA A 37 0.91 12.34 -11.71
N VAL A 38 1.89 13.23 -11.88
CA VAL A 38 2.58 13.86 -10.75
C VAL A 38 1.63 14.73 -9.95
N ALA A 39 0.83 15.58 -10.59
CA ALA A 39 -0.17 16.40 -9.90
C ALA A 39 -1.19 15.56 -9.12
N HIS A 40 -1.59 14.40 -9.64
CA HIS A 40 -2.44 13.46 -8.90
C HIS A 40 -1.78 12.96 -7.62
N GLN A 41 -0.49 12.61 -7.68
CA GLN A 41 0.27 12.18 -6.49
C GLN A 41 0.49 13.30 -5.48
N LEU A 42 0.67 14.55 -5.93
CA LEU A 42 0.92 15.70 -5.04
C LEU A 42 -0.36 16.23 -4.38
N TYR A 43 -1.48 16.22 -5.09
CA TYR A 43 -2.73 16.88 -4.67
C TYR A 43 -3.85 15.90 -4.30
N GLY A 44 -3.67 14.62 -4.58
CA GLY A 44 -4.60 13.55 -4.24
C GLY A 44 -4.28 12.92 -2.88
N ASP A 45 -5.09 11.91 -2.56
CA ASP A 45 -4.77 10.92 -1.53
C ASP A 45 -3.87 9.84 -2.14
N ASN A 46 -3.77 8.66 -1.53
CA ASN A 46 -3.04 7.53 -2.09
C ASN A 46 -3.45 7.23 -3.55
N VAL A 47 -2.45 6.94 -4.41
CA VAL A 47 -2.63 6.86 -5.86
C VAL A 47 -2.34 5.47 -6.43
N LEU A 48 -3.13 5.07 -7.42
CA LEU A 48 -2.82 3.96 -8.32
C LEU A 48 -2.47 4.48 -9.73
N LEU A 49 -1.21 4.36 -10.13
CA LEU A 49 -0.72 4.60 -11.48
C LEU A 49 -0.95 3.35 -12.35
N ALA A 50 -2.18 3.23 -12.84
CA ALA A 50 -2.66 2.14 -13.69
C ALA A 50 -2.35 2.33 -15.19
N HIS A 51 -1.18 2.89 -15.53
CA HIS A 51 -0.80 3.13 -16.92
C HIS A 51 -0.15 1.88 -17.54
N VAL A 52 -0.31 1.71 -18.86
CA VAL A 52 0.31 0.61 -19.62
C VAL A 52 1.85 0.57 -19.46
N VAL A 53 2.45 -0.59 -19.72
CA VAL A 53 3.92 -0.73 -19.73
C VAL A 53 4.51 0.24 -20.75
N GLY A 54 5.60 0.93 -20.39
CA GLY A 54 6.23 1.95 -21.23
C GLY A 54 5.58 3.34 -21.20
N ALA A 55 4.50 3.56 -20.44
CA ALA A 55 3.87 4.89 -20.31
C ALA A 55 4.71 5.93 -19.54
N GLY A 56 5.83 5.52 -18.94
CA GLY A 56 6.73 6.39 -18.18
C GLY A 56 6.44 6.47 -16.67
N LYS A 57 5.84 5.42 -16.08
CA LYS A 57 5.52 5.34 -14.65
C LYS A 57 6.73 5.58 -13.73
N THR A 58 7.92 5.12 -14.13
CA THR A 58 9.15 5.38 -13.36
C THR A 58 9.37 6.88 -13.18
N TYR A 59 9.35 7.65 -14.28
CA TYR A 59 9.55 9.10 -14.21
C TYR A 59 8.39 9.82 -13.51
N GLU A 60 7.16 9.32 -13.63
CA GLU A 60 6.01 9.84 -12.86
C GLU A 60 6.23 9.70 -11.35
N MET A 61 6.74 8.56 -10.87
CA MET A 61 7.01 8.34 -9.45
C MET A 61 8.24 9.11 -8.97
N VAL A 62 9.33 9.12 -9.73
CA VAL A 62 10.57 9.84 -9.38
C VAL A 62 10.31 11.34 -9.31
N ALA A 63 9.64 11.92 -10.32
CA ALA A 63 9.32 13.34 -10.32
C ALA A 63 8.35 13.71 -9.19
N ALA A 64 7.38 12.85 -8.90
CA ALA A 64 6.49 13.07 -7.75
C ALA A 64 7.23 13.02 -6.42
N ALA A 65 8.16 12.08 -6.21
CA ALA A 65 8.93 11.96 -4.97
C ALA A 65 9.85 13.16 -4.72
N MET A 66 10.47 13.69 -5.77
CA MET A 66 11.31 14.88 -5.67
C MET A 66 10.48 16.13 -5.40
N GLU A 67 9.35 16.29 -6.11
CA GLU A 67 8.46 17.44 -5.88
C GLU A 67 7.76 17.37 -4.53
N SER A 68 7.31 16.19 -4.07
CA SER A 68 6.68 16.01 -2.76
C SER A 68 7.66 16.37 -1.65
N LYS A 69 8.92 15.93 -1.76
CA LYS A 69 9.97 16.30 -0.80
C LYS A 69 10.28 17.79 -0.83
N ARG A 70 10.43 18.38 -2.02
CA ARG A 70 10.68 19.83 -2.20
C ARG A 70 9.56 20.69 -1.61
N LEU A 71 8.31 20.25 -1.74
CA LEU A 71 7.13 20.93 -1.21
C LEU A 71 6.88 20.62 0.28
N GLY A 72 7.67 19.74 0.91
CA GLY A 72 7.50 19.33 2.30
C GLY A 72 6.31 18.40 2.55
N LEU A 73 5.76 17.78 1.50
CA LEU A 73 4.67 16.81 1.57
C LEU A 73 5.14 15.41 1.98
N SER A 74 6.40 15.07 1.69
CA SER A 74 7.09 13.89 2.21
C SER A 74 8.51 14.25 2.64
N GLN A 75 9.13 13.40 3.46
CA GLN A 75 10.48 13.58 3.98
C GLN A 75 11.41 12.44 3.55
N LYS A 76 10.90 11.21 3.53
CA LYS A 76 11.68 10.02 3.18
C LYS A 76 10.87 9.06 2.33
N ASN A 77 11.16 9.10 1.03
CA ASN A 77 10.51 8.27 0.03
C ASN A 77 11.19 6.88 -0.04
N LEU A 78 10.41 5.81 -0.01
CA LEU A 78 10.85 4.43 -0.21
C LEU A 78 10.25 3.87 -1.50
N PHE A 79 11.09 3.38 -2.38
CA PHE A 79 10.72 2.70 -3.63
C PHE A 79 10.91 1.20 -3.47
N VAL A 80 9.86 0.44 -3.71
CA VAL A 80 9.80 -1.02 -3.62
C VAL A 80 9.58 -1.56 -5.03
N VAL A 81 10.63 -2.11 -5.62
CA VAL A 81 10.69 -2.45 -7.05
C VAL A 81 11.01 -3.94 -7.26
N PRO A 82 10.77 -4.53 -8.44
CA PRO A 82 11.21 -5.89 -8.72
C PRO A 82 12.72 -6.07 -8.43
N ASN A 83 13.09 -7.15 -7.75
CA ASN A 83 14.46 -7.32 -7.21
C ASN A 83 15.57 -7.15 -8.26
N HIS A 84 15.31 -7.54 -9.50
CA HIS A 84 16.26 -7.49 -10.62
C HIS A 84 16.35 -6.11 -11.29
N LEU A 85 15.49 -5.15 -10.92
CA LEU A 85 15.44 -3.80 -11.49
C LEU A 85 15.96 -2.73 -10.53
N THR A 86 16.41 -3.08 -9.32
CA THR A 86 16.87 -2.11 -8.30
C THR A 86 17.97 -1.17 -8.81
N GLU A 87 19.01 -1.72 -9.46
CA GLU A 87 20.11 -0.95 -10.04
C GLU A 87 19.65 -0.08 -11.23
N GLN A 88 18.81 -0.63 -12.10
CA GLN A 88 18.22 0.10 -13.22
C GLN A 88 17.38 1.29 -12.72
N TRP A 89 16.57 1.08 -11.70
CA TRP A 89 15.78 2.12 -11.05
C TRP A 89 16.67 3.24 -10.48
N GLY A 90 17.80 2.89 -9.85
CA GLY A 90 18.77 3.89 -9.40
C GLY A 90 19.36 4.71 -10.55
N ALA A 91 19.68 4.07 -11.67
CA ALA A 91 20.18 4.75 -12.86
C ALA A 91 19.13 5.68 -13.50
N GLU A 92 17.88 5.21 -13.65
CA GLU A 92 16.77 6.01 -14.16
C GLU A 92 16.44 7.20 -13.25
N PHE A 93 16.52 7.02 -11.93
CA PHE A 93 16.33 8.08 -10.95
C PHE A 93 17.36 9.19 -11.15
N LEU A 94 18.65 8.83 -11.21
CA LEU A 94 19.74 9.80 -11.39
C LEU A 94 19.80 10.38 -12.81
N GLN A 95 19.30 9.67 -13.82
CA GLN A 95 19.14 10.22 -15.16
C GLN A 95 18.13 11.38 -15.16
N LEU A 96 17.02 11.23 -14.41
CA LEU A 96 16.00 12.26 -14.30
C LEU A 96 16.40 13.36 -13.32
N TYR A 97 17.02 13.04 -12.19
CA TYR A 97 17.50 13.98 -11.17
C TYR A 97 18.97 13.69 -10.80
N PRO A 98 19.95 14.24 -11.56
CA PRO A 98 21.37 13.95 -11.37
C PRO A 98 21.92 14.36 -9.99
N GLY A 99 21.28 15.32 -9.32
CA GLY A 99 21.68 15.81 -8.00
C GLY A 99 21.02 15.10 -6.82
N ALA A 100 20.17 14.09 -7.04
CA ALA A 100 19.44 13.42 -5.96
C ALA A 100 20.34 12.53 -5.09
N ASN A 101 20.17 12.61 -3.76
CA ASN A 101 20.84 11.73 -2.81
C ASN A 101 20.02 10.46 -2.59
N ILE A 102 20.35 9.39 -3.32
CA ILE A 102 19.60 8.13 -3.25
C ILE A 102 20.40 7.01 -2.57
N LEU A 103 19.69 6.09 -1.92
CA LEU A 103 20.24 4.83 -1.40
C LEU A 103 19.65 3.65 -2.15
N VAL A 104 20.45 2.96 -2.95
CA VAL A 104 20.03 1.77 -3.70
C VAL A 104 20.51 0.51 -2.97
N ALA A 105 19.58 -0.39 -2.65
CA ALA A 105 19.91 -1.66 -2.01
C ALA A 105 20.50 -2.65 -2.99
N THR A 106 21.51 -3.38 -2.54
CA THR A 106 22.09 -4.53 -3.23
C THR A 106 21.66 -5.83 -2.54
N LYS A 107 21.89 -6.98 -3.19
CA LYS A 107 21.61 -8.30 -2.58
C LYS A 107 22.34 -8.49 -1.24
N LYS A 108 23.57 -7.97 -1.12
CA LYS A 108 24.42 -8.11 0.07
C LYS A 108 23.87 -7.38 1.29
N ASP A 109 23.15 -6.28 1.08
CA ASP A 109 22.61 -5.44 2.16
C ASP A 109 21.59 -6.18 3.04
N PHE A 110 20.90 -7.18 2.49
CA PHE A 110 19.87 -7.96 3.19
C PHE A 110 20.30 -9.36 3.59
N GLU A 111 21.60 -9.66 3.48
CA GLU A 111 22.18 -10.80 4.19
C GLU A 111 22.03 -10.62 5.70
N PRO A 112 21.84 -11.71 6.49
CA PRO A 112 21.56 -11.61 7.92
C PRO A 112 22.52 -10.72 8.71
N ALA A 113 23.81 -10.74 8.36
CA ALA A 113 24.84 -9.93 9.02
C ALA A 113 24.74 -8.43 8.69
N ASN A 114 24.25 -8.07 7.50
CA ASN A 114 24.25 -6.69 7.00
C ASN A 114 22.91 -5.98 7.17
N ARG A 115 21.80 -6.72 7.26
CA ARG A 115 20.44 -6.16 7.27
C ARG A 115 20.24 -5.10 8.35
N LYS A 116 20.71 -5.36 9.58
CA LYS A 116 20.61 -4.40 10.69
C LYS A 116 21.33 -3.09 10.36
N LYS A 117 22.54 -3.18 9.81
CA LYS A 117 23.34 -2.02 9.41
C LYS A 117 22.68 -1.26 8.25
N PHE A 118 22.09 -1.96 7.29
CA PHE A 118 21.41 -1.32 6.16
C PHE A 118 20.15 -0.58 6.61
N CYS A 119 19.28 -1.20 7.41
CA CYS A 119 18.11 -0.52 7.96
C CYS A 119 18.49 0.69 8.84
N ALA A 120 19.55 0.59 9.64
CA ALA A 120 20.06 1.71 10.42
C ALA A 120 20.56 2.87 9.52
N ARG A 121 21.20 2.56 8.39
CA ARG A 121 21.59 3.57 7.38
C ARG A 121 20.36 4.27 6.81
N ILE A 122 19.30 3.54 6.49
CA ILE A 122 18.03 4.13 6.03
C ILE A 122 17.47 5.07 7.10
N ALA A 123 17.37 4.61 8.35
CA ALA A 123 16.80 5.37 9.46
C ALA A 123 17.53 6.70 9.70
N MET A 124 18.86 6.67 9.77
CA MET A 124 19.69 7.83 10.12
C MET A 124 20.05 8.73 8.92
N GLY A 125 19.97 8.21 7.69
CA GLY A 125 20.37 8.95 6.50
C GLY A 125 19.29 9.90 5.99
N ASN A 126 19.71 11.08 5.55
CA ASN A 126 18.84 12.02 4.82
C ASN A 126 18.92 11.75 3.32
N TYR A 127 18.15 10.76 2.86
CA TYR A 127 18.04 10.42 1.43
C TYR A 127 16.79 11.04 0.83
N ASP A 128 16.86 11.42 -0.45
CA ASP A 128 15.71 11.83 -1.25
C ASP A 128 14.84 10.62 -1.61
N ALA A 129 15.50 9.49 -1.85
CA ALA A 129 14.84 8.20 -2.05
C ALA A 129 15.71 7.04 -1.57
N VAL A 130 15.04 6.00 -1.06
CA VAL A 130 15.63 4.69 -0.80
C VAL A 130 14.98 3.71 -1.77
N ILE A 131 15.77 2.90 -2.49
CA ILE A 131 15.30 1.95 -3.49
C ILE A 131 15.64 0.54 -3.02
N ILE A 132 14.63 -0.29 -2.78
CA ILE A 132 14.78 -1.68 -2.33
C ILE A 132 13.96 -2.64 -3.19
N GLY A 133 14.38 -3.91 -3.22
CA GLY A 133 13.65 -4.98 -3.90
C GLY A 133 12.43 -5.47 -3.10
N HIS A 134 11.42 -6.01 -3.78
CA HIS A 134 10.23 -6.63 -3.15
C HIS A 134 10.59 -7.61 -2.03
N SER A 135 11.53 -8.53 -2.28
CA SER A 135 11.94 -9.52 -1.26
C SER A 135 12.68 -8.93 -0.07
N GLN A 136 13.29 -7.76 -0.25
CA GLN A 136 13.99 -7.04 0.80
C GLN A 136 12.98 -6.29 1.67
N PHE A 137 11.99 -5.66 1.05
CA PHE A 137 10.87 -5.03 1.74
C PHE A 137 10.14 -6.01 2.67
N GLU A 138 9.85 -7.22 2.20
CA GLU A 138 9.23 -8.29 2.99
C GLU A 138 10.06 -8.73 4.21
N ARG A 139 11.36 -8.42 4.26
CA ARG A 139 12.26 -8.74 5.39
C ARG A 139 12.32 -7.65 6.45
N ILE A 140 11.64 -6.52 6.24
CA ILE A 140 11.53 -5.42 7.20
C ILE A 140 10.18 -5.56 7.88
N PRO A 141 10.08 -6.09 9.11
CA PRO A 141 8.80 -6.27 9.76
C PRO A 141 8.26 -4.95 10.29
N ILE A 142 6.94 -4.88 10.47
CA ILE A 142 6.33 -3.89 11.36
C ILE A 142 6.57 -4.31 12.82
N SER A 143 6.53 -3.37 13.77
CA SER A 143 6.66 -3.71 15.19
C SER A 143 5.57 -4.67 15.67
N ASP A 144 5.91 -5.54 16.63
CA ASP A 144 4.95 -6.47 17.22
C ASP A 144 3.78 -5.70 17.88
N GLU A 145 4.04 -4.53 18.46
CA GLU A 145 3.05 -3.63 19.07
C GLU A 145 2.05 -3.06 18.04
N LYS A 146 2.53 -2.59 16.88
CA LYS A 146 1.63 -2.16 15.79
C LYS A 146 0.87 -3.33 15.19
N GLN A 147 1.52 -4.50 15.05
CA GLN A 147 0.84 -5.69 14.55
C GLN A 147 -0.28 -6.13 15.51
N GLU A 148 -0.06 -6.06 16.83
CA GLU A 148 -1.08 -6.31 17.86
C GLU A 148 -2.25 -5.33 17.72
N ALA A 149 -1.96 -4.03 17.66
CA ALA A 149 -2.99 -3.00 17.51
C ALA A 149 -3.83 -3.17 16.23
N MET A 150 -3.20 -3.54 15.11
CA MET A 150 -3.90 -3.80 13.85
C MET A 150 -4.79 -5.03 13.90
N LEU A 151 -4.33 -6.10 14.56
CA LEU A 151 -5.13 -7.31 14.78
C LEU A 151 -6.32 -7.02 15.69
N GLN A 152 -6.12 -6.26 16.76
CA GLN A 152 -7.18 -5.88 17.68
C GLN A 152 -8.25 -5.04 16.98
N ARG A 153 -7.88 -4.02 16.21
CA ARG A 153 -8.84 -3.22 15.41
C ARG A 153 -9.68 -4.11 14.48
N GLN A 154 -9.04 -5.06 13.80
CA GLN A 154 -9.77 -5.98 12.92
C GLN A 154 -10.74 -6.89 13.70
N ILE A 155 -10.38 -7.32 14.91
CA ILE A 155 -11.28 -8.08 15.79
C ILE A 155 -12.47 -7.21 16.19
N ASP A 156 -12.23 -5.97 16.60
CA ASP A 156 -13.26 -5.02 17.03
C ASP A 156 -14.24 -4.72 15.88
N ASP A 157 -13.73 -4.49 14.66
CA ASP A 157 -14.54 -4.27 13.45
C ASP A 157 -15.47 -5.47 13.16
N LEU A 158 -14.96 -6.69 13.33
CA LEU A 158 -15.75 -7.91 13.14
C LEU A 158 -16.78 -8.09 14.26
N GLU A 159 -16.49 -7.68 15.49
CA GLU A 159 -17.44 -7.70 16.59
C GLU A 159 -18.60 -6.73 16.36
N MET A 160 -18.30 -5.51 15.90
CA MET A 160 -19.33 -4.56 15.47
C MET A 160 -20.18 -5.12 14.33
N ALA A 161 -19.54 -5.73 13.31
CA ALA A 161 -20.25 -6.37 12.21
C ALA A 161 -21.17 -7.53 12.67
N ILE A 162 -20.73 -8.34 13.63
CA ILE A 162 -21.56 -9.40 14.23
C ILE A 162 -22.76 -8.79 14.97
N GLN A 163 -22.54 -7.74 15.76
CA GLN A 163 -23.63 -7.08 16.47
C GLN A 163 -24.68 -6.56 15.50
N SER A 164 -24.27 -5.78 14.47
CA SER A 164 -25.19 -5.29 13.45
C SER A 164 -25.95 -6.41 12.72
N ALA A 165 -25.26 -7.48 12.33
CA ALA A 165 -25.89 -8.60 11.62
C ALA A 165 -26.89 -9.40 12.47
N ARG A 166 -26.77 -9.37 13.81
CA ARG A 166 -27.74 -10.02 14.73
C ARG A 166 -29.05 -9.24 14.85
N TYR A 167 -29.05 -7.93 14.57
CA TYR A 167 -30.25 -7.10 14.59
C TYR A 167 -31.05 -7.15 13.27
N GLU A 168 -30.45 -7.57 12.15
CA GLU A 168 -31.15 -7.74 10.88
C GLU A 168 -31.95 -9.06 10.85
N GLN A 169 -33.29 -8.96 10.89
CA GLN A 169 -34.19 -10.07 11.22
C GLN A 169 -34.34 -11.21 10.20
N ASP A 170 -33.82 -11.15 8.95
CA ASP A 170 -34.24 -12.13 7.94
C ASP A 170 -33.16 -12.65 6.96
N GLY A 171 -31.88 -12.70 7.36
CA GLY A 171 -30.84 -13.32 6.52
C GLY A 171 -29.47 -13.60 7.16
N GLY A 172 -29.22 -13.16 8.41
CA GLY A 172 -27.88 -13.04 8.99
C GLY A 172 -27.25 -14.28 9.63
N ARG A 173 -27.99 -15.40 9.81
CA ARG A 173 -27.52 -16.53 10.65
C ARG A 173 -26.26 -17.23 10.12
N TYR A 174 -26.10 -17.33 8.80
CA TYR A 174 -24.92 -17.94 8.18
C TYR A 174 -23.71 -16.99 8.15
N THR A 175 -23.98 -15.70 7.96
CA THR A 175 -22.97 -14.62 7.93
C THR A 175 -22.33 -14.43 9.31
N VAL A 176 -23.10 -14.47 10.40
CA VAL A 176 -22.56 -14.38 11.78
C VAL A 176 -21.58 -15.51 12.08
N LYS A 177 -21.90 -16.75 11.73
CA LYS A 177 -21.02 -17.92 12.00
C LYS A 177 -19.66 -17.81 11.29
N GLN A 178 -19.64 -17.26 10.08
CA GLN A 178 -18.40 -17.06 9.34
C GLN A 178 -17.57 -15.91 9.91
N ILE A 179 -18.21 -14.78 10.23
CA ILE A 179 -17.54 -13.65 10.89
C ILE A 179 -16.97 -14.08 12.25
N GLU A 180 -17.69 -14.90 13.02
CA GLU A 180 -17.19 -15.48 14.28
C GLU A 180 -15.99 -16.40 14.07
N LYS A 181 -15.98 -17.23 13.01
CA LYS A 181 -14.84 -18.08 12.66
C LYS A 181 -13.60 -17.23 12.30
N THR A 182 -13.81 -16.16 11.55
CA THR A 182 -12.78 -15.19 11.22
C THR A 182 -12.20 -14.55 12.47
N ARG A 183 -13.07 -14.02 13.34
CA ARG A 183 -12.67 -13.39 14.61
C ARG A 183 -11.84 -14.35 15.45
N LYS A 184 -12.28 -15.61 15.59
CA LYS A 184 -11.52 -16.63 16.33
C LYS A 184 -10.14 -16.89 15.72
N THR A 185 -10.03 -16.91 14.40
CA THR A 185 -8.73 -17.03 13.70
C THR A 185 -7.80 -15.87 14.04
N LEU A 186 -8.31 -14.63 14.03
CA LEU A 186 -7.52 -13.45 14.39
C LEU A 186 -7.14 -13.45 15.88
N GLN A 187 -8.04 -13.86 16.77
CA GLN A 187 -7.75 -14.01 18.21
C GLN A 187 -6.62 -15.01 18.46
N THR A 188 -6.65 -16.18 17.80
CA THR A 188 -5.54 -17.15 17.90
C THR A 188 -4.23 -16.59 17.34
N ARG A 189 -4.27 -15.76 16.31
CA ARG A 189 -3.07 -15.09 15.77
C ARG A 189 -2.52 -14.06 16.75
N LEU A 190 -3.40 -13.31 17.40
CA LEU A 190 -3.06 -12.34 18.44
C LEU A 190 -2.42 -13.04 19.65
N GLU A 191 -3.01 -14.14 20.13
CA GLU A 191 -2.44 -14.95 21.21
C GLU A 191 -1.03 -15.47 20.86
N LYS A 192 -0.84 -15.96 19.63
CA LYS A 192 0.48 -16.40 19.14
C LYS A 192 1.49 -15.27 19.06
N LEU A 193 1.06 -14.06 18.68
CA LEU A 193 1.91 -12.89 18.65
C LEU A 193 2.36 -12.51 20.06
N ASN A 194 1.44 -12.53 21.02
CA ASN A 194 1.72 -12.15 22.41
C ASN A 194 2.60 -13.19 23.14
N GLN A 195 2.61 -14.44 22.68
CA GLN A 195 3.50 -15.50 23.17
C GLN A 195 4.88 -15.51 22.50
N LYS A 196 5.09 -14.69 21.47
CA LYS A 196 6.36 -14.63 20.74
C LYS A 196 7.39 -13.90 21.61
N GLU A 197 8.56 -14.51 21.79
CA GLU A 197 9.69 -13.83 22.44
C GLU A 197 10.07 -12.57 21.64
N LYS A 198 10.11 -11.42 22.32
CA LYS A 198 10.54 -10.16 21.71
C LYS A 198 11.98 -10.32 21.23
N LYS A 199 12.18 -10.12 19.92
CA LYS A 199 13.52 -10.10 19.32
C LYS A 199 14.04 -8.67 19.33
N ASP A 200 14.78 -8.29 20.36
CA ASP A 200 15.33 -6.94 20.58
C ASP A 200 16.27 -6.39 19.47
N GLN A 201 16.50 -7.12 18.37
CA GLN A 201 17.56 -6.79 17.40
C GLN A 201 17.09 -6.53 15.97
N VAL A 202 15.79 -6.48 15.71
CA VAL A 202 15.28 -6.24 14.34
C VAL A 202 14.79 -4.80 14.22
N VAL A 203 15.41 -4.04 13.30
CA VAL A 203 14.92 -2.70 12.94
C VAL A 203 13.57 -2.86 12.25
N THR A 204 12.56 -2.15 12.73
CA THR A 204 11.19 -2.21 12.21
C THR A 204 10.95 -1.20 11.10
N PHE A 205 9.83 -1.34 10.37
CA PHE A 205 9.46 -0.46 9.27
C PHE A 205 9.26 0.99 9.75
N GLU A 206 8.67 1.16 10.92
CA GLU A 206 8.41 2.46 11.55
C GLU A 206 9.71 3.20 11.87
N GLU A 207 10.72 2.47 12.35
CA GLU A 207 12.05 3.01 12.69
C GLU A 207 12.84 3.49 11.46
N LEU A 208 12.46 3.06 10.25
CA LEU A 208 13.08 3.59 9.03
C LEU A 208 12.76 5.08 8.82
N GLY A 209 11.67 5.57 9.41
CA GLY A 209 11.19 6.95 9.22
C GLY A 209 10.70 7.22 7.81
N VAL A 210 10.20 6.20 7.11
CA VAL A 210 9.58 6.33 5.78
C VAL A 210 8.16 6.88 5.95
N ASP A 211 7.84 7.92 5.18
CA ASP A 211 6.51 8.53 5.15
C ASP A 211 5.84 8.46 3.77
N HIS A 212 6.59 8.15 2.71
CA HIS A 212 6.00 7.86 1.39
C HIS A 212 6.53 6.56 0.80
N LEU A 213 5.62 5.68 0.37
CA LEU A 213 5.90 4.38 -0.22
C LEU A 213 5.46 4.36 -1.69
N TYR A 214 6.43 4.15 -2.58
CA TYR A 214 6.23 3.89 -4.00
C TYR A 214 6.41 2.39 -4.25
N VAL A 215 5.40 1.72 -4.80
CA VAL A 215 5.47 0.28 -5.12
C VAL A 215 5.31 0.08 -6.62
N ASP A 216 6.39 -0.33 -7.27
CA ASP A 216 6.34 -0.75 -8.67
C ASP A 216 5.96 -2.24 -8.77
N GLU A 217 5.26 -2.57 -9.84
CA GLU A 217 4.60 -3.87 -10.03
C GLU A 217 3.77 -4.31 -8.82
N ALA A 218 2.94 -3.39 -8.32
CA ALA A 218 2.07 -3.60 -7.16
C ALA A 218 1.08 -4.77 -7.33
N HIS A 219 0.82 -5.21 -8.56
CA HIS A 219 0.04 -6.42 -8.86
C HIS A 219 0.61 -7.67 -8.17
N SER A 220 1.88 -7.68 -7.76
CA SER A 220 2.48 -8.78 -7.01
C SER A 220 1.84 -8.97 -5.62
N TYR A 221 1.18 -7.94 -5.05
CA TYR A 221 0.52 -7.94 -3.73
C TYR A 221 -1.01 -8.05 -3.77
N LYS A 222 -1.60 -8.29 -4.95
CA LYS A 222 -3.07 -8.32 -5.15
C LYS A 222 -3.78 -9.54 -4.54
N ASN A 223 -3.03 -10.57 -4.18
CA ASN A 223 -3.56 -11.80 -3.59
C ASN A 223 -3.56 -11.69 -2.06
N ALA A 224 -4.42 -10.83 -1.51
CA ALA A 224 -4.62 -10.75 -0.06
C ALA A 224 -5.75 -11.68 0.38
N PHE A 225 -5.66 -12.21 1.60
CA PHE A 225 -6.75 -13.00 2.16
C PHE A 225 -7.96 -12.12 2.42
N LEU A 226 -9.12 -12.55 1.94
CA LEU A 226 -10.39 -11.86 2.15
C LEU A 226 -11.32 -12.77 2.93
N TYR A 227 -11.90 -12.25 4.00
CA TYR A 227 -12.97 -12.91 4.73
C TYR A 227 -14.29 -12.65 4.00
N THR A 228 -14.87 -13.68 3.40
CA THR A 228 -16.08 -13.57 2.57
C THR A 228 -16.98 -14.80 2.70
N LYS A 229 -18.31 -14.57 2.65
CA LYS A 229 -19.36 -15.58 2.56
C LYS A 229 -19.52 -16.14 1.15
N MET A 230 -19.09 -15.38 0.14
CA MET A 230 -19.22 -15.76 -1.25
C MET A 230 -18.30 -16.96 -1.54
N ARG A 231 -18.90 -18.07 -1.97
CA ARG A 231 -18.18 -19.25 -2.45
C ARG A 231 -18.08 -19.17 -3.97
N ASN A 232 -16.99 -19.65 -4.55
CA ASN A 232 -16.75 -19.73 -6.00
C ASN A 232 -16.62 -18.38 -6.74
N VAL A 233 -16.26 -17.29 -6.06
CA VAL A 233 -15.83 -16.07 -6.76
C VAL A 233 -14.38 -16.26 -7.18
N ALA A 234 -14.12 -16.11 -8.48
CA ALA A 234 -12.75 -16.15 -9.01
C ALA A 234 -11.86 -15.17 -8.24
N GLY A 235 -10.63 -15.55 -7.90
CA GLY A 235 -9.65 -14.68 -7.22
C GLY A 235 -9.71 -14.62 -5.69
N ILE A 236 -10.70 -15.25 -5.01
CA ILE A 236 -10.63 -15.39 -3.55
C ILE A 236 -9.44 -16.30 -3.21
N ALA A 237 -8.39 -15.73 -2.59
CA ALA A 237 -7.26 -16.48 -2.11
C ALA A 237 -7.67 -17.41 -0.95
N GLN A 238 -7.41 -18.71 -1.08
CA GLN A 238 -7.75 -19.68 -0.03
C GLN A 238 -6.77 -19.65 1.16
N ASN A 239 -5.56 -19.15 0.95
CA ASN A 239 -4.52 -19.02 1.96
C ASN A 239 -4.03 -17.58 2.03
N GLU A 240 -3.66 -17.14 3.24
CA GLU A 240 -3.10 -15.82 3.45
C GLU A 240 -1.67 -15.75 2.91
N ALA A 241 -1.48 -14.96 1.85
CA ALA A 241 -0.15 -14.64 1.37
C ALA A 241 0.50 -13.66 2.36
N GLN A 242 1.52 -14.13 3.08
CA GLN A 242 2.22 -13.35 4.10
C GLN A 242 2.69 -11.99 3.58
N LYS A 243 3.20 -11.93 2.33
CA LYS A 243 3.61 -10.67 1.69
C LYS A 243 2.49 -9.64 1.52
N SER A 244 1.27 -10.09 1.21
CA SER A 244 0.12 -9.21 1.03
C SER A 244 -0.35 -8.66 2.38
N ALA A 245 -0.31 -9.50 3.43
CA ALA A 245 -0.60 -9.07 4.79
C ALA A 245 0.44 -8.08 5.32
N ASP A 246 1.73 -8.34 5.07
CA ASP A 246 2.84 -7.43 5.39
C ASP A 246 2.68 -6.07 4.69
N MET A 247 2.42 -6.08 3.38
CA MET A 247 2.11 -4.86 2.61
C MET A 247 0.91 -4.13 3.20
N PHE A 248 -0.17 -4.83 3.53
CA PHE A 248 -1.38 -4.22 4.09
C PHE A 248 -1.08 -3.50 5.40
N ASN A 249 -0.36 -4.16 6.31
CA ASN A 249 -0.01 -3.57 7.60
C ASN A 249 0.85 -2.31 7.43
N LYS A 250 1.83 -2.33 6.52
CA LYS A 250 2.66 -1.14 6.24
C LYS A 250 1.85 -0.01 5.60
N CYS A 251 0.90 -0.32 4.71
CA CYS A 251 -0.04 0.66 4.18
C CYS A 251 -0.88 1.29 5.30
N GLN A 252 -1.42 0.48 6.23
CA GLN A 252 -2.19 0.98 7.37
C GLN A 252 -1.38 1.88 8.29
N TYR A 253 -0.10 1.56 8.50
CA TYR A 253 0.80 2.43 9.26
C TYR A 253 1.04 3.77 8.53
N LEU A 254 1.29 3.73 7.22
CA LEU A 254 1.49 4.94 6.43
C LEU A 254 0.23 5.82 6.40
N ASP A 255 -0.95 5.22 6.25
CA ASP A 255 -2.22 5.93 6.32
C ASP A 255 -2.41 6.62 7.68
N GLU A 256 -2.01 5.96 8.78
CA GLU A 256 -2.09 6.51 10.14
C GLU A 256 -1.22 7.77 10.29
N ILE A 257 0.01 7.76 9.77
CA ILE A 257 0.95 8.88 9.96
C ILE A 257 0.81 9.99 8.89
N THR A 258 0.25 9.68 7.71
CA THR A 258 0.13 10.64 6.59
C THR A 258 -1.29 11.12 6.33
N GLY A 259 -2.30 10.52 6.98
CA GLY A 259 -3.69 10.79 6.68
C GLY A 259 -4.12 10.29 5.29
N GLY A 260 -3.55 9.18 4.83
CA GLY A 260 -3.90 8.55 3.55
C GLY A 260 -3.23 9.16 2.32
N LYS A 261 -2.01 9.71 2.48
CA LYS A 261 -1.27 10.40 1.41
C LYS A 261 0.13 9.82 1.15
N GLY A 262 0.50 8.78 1.87
CA GLY A 262 1.85 8.21 1.86
C GLY A 262 2.04 7.02 0.92
N ILE A 263 1.11 6.71 0.01
CA ILE A 263 1.18 5.48 -0.81
C ILE A 263 0.91 5.77 -2.29
N THR A 264 1.84 5.34 -3.13
CA THR A 264 1.69 5.30 -4.59
C THR A 264 1.98 3.90 -5.10
N PHE A 265 0.97 3.26 -5.70
CA PHE A 265 1.14 1.98 -6.38
C PHE A 265 1.22 2.19 -7.90
N ALA A 266 2.09 1.44 -8.56
CA ALA A 266 2.23 1.45 -10.01
C ALA A 266 2.14 0.03 -10.55
N THR A 267 1.34 -0.15 -11.60
CA THR A 267 1.28 -1.44 -12.31
C THR A 267 0.61 -1.29 -13.67
N GLY A 268 1.11 -2.03 -14.67
CA GLY A 268 0.46 -2.14 -15.98
C GLY A 268 -0.76 -3.07 -15.99
N THR A 269 -0.98 -3.84 -14.91
CA THR A 269 -2.01 -4.88 -14.81
C THR A 269 -2.76 -4.77 -13.48
N PRO A 270 -3.42 -3.62 -13.21
CA PRO A 270 -4.06 -3.34 -11.92
C PRO A 270 -5.12 -4.37 -11.52
N ILE A 271 -5.78 -4.96 -12.52
CA ILE A 271 -6.77 -6.02 -12.38
C ILE A 271 -6.48 -7.01 -13.50
N SER A 272 -6.31 -8.27 -13.16
CA SER A 272 -6.13 -9.31 -14.18
C SER A 272 -7.44 -10.00 -14.46
N ASN A 273 -8.09 -10.60 -13.47
CA ASN A 273 -9.23 -11.49 -13.72
C ASN A 273 -10.27 -11.55 -12.59
N SER A 274 -10.16 -10.71 -11.54
CA SER A 274 -11.09 -10.81 -10.42
C SER A 274 -11.46 -9.49 -9.77
N MET A 275 -12.75 -9.39 -9.43
CA MET A 275 -13.34 -8.35 -8.59
C MET A 275 -12.68 -8.28 -7.19
N THR A 276 -12.11 -9.39 -6.70
CA THR A 276 -11.35 -9.42 -5.43
C THR A 276 -10.05 -8.63 -5.53
N GLU A 277 -9.37 -8.66 -6.68
CA GLU A 277 -8.12 -7.91 -6.88
C GLU A 277 -8.40 -6.40 -6.81
N LEU A 278 -9.52 -5.95 -7.39
CA LEU A 278 -9.97 -4.56 -7.31
C LEU A 278 -10.24 -4.14 -5.86
N TYR A 279 -10.91 -4.99 -5.08
CA TYR A 279 -11.17 -4.72 -3.67
C TYR A 279 -9.89 -4.66 -2.85
N VAL A 280 -8.95 -5.58 -3.08
CA VAL A 280 -7.66 -5.59 -2.39
C VAL A 280 -6.88 -4.30 -2.68
N MET A 281 -6.85 -3.85 -3.93
CA MET A 281 -6.21 -2.56 -4.27
C MET A 281 -6.88 -1.37 -3.58
N GLN A 282 -8.21 -1.33 -3.52
CA GLN A 282 -8.92 -0.31 -2.75
C GLN A 282 -8.63 -0.41 -1.26
N ARG A 283 -8.47 -1.62 -0.70
CA ARG A 283 -8.07 -1.79 0.70
C ARG A 283 -6.67 -1.26 0.98
N TYR A 284 -5.74 -1.37 0.04
CA TYR A 284 -4.41 -0.79 0.23
C TYR A 284 -4.43 0.74 0.19
N LEU A 285 -5.17 1.33 -0.75
CA LEU A 285 -5.09 2.77 -1.04
C LEU A 285 -6.16 3.60 -0.32
N GLN A 286 -7.29 3.00 0.05
CA GLN A 286 -8.49 3.72 0.48
C GLN A 286 -9.21 3.01 1.65
N ASN A 287 -8.47 2.31 2.54
CA ASN A 287 -9.07 1.52 3.62
C ASN A 287 -10.03 2.36 4.49
N SER A 288 -9.59 3.52 4.96
CA SER A 288 -10.40 4.40 5.83
C SER A 288 -11.69 4.83 5.15
N LYS A 289 -11.65 5.09 3.84
CA LYS A 289 -12.84 5.42 3.05
C LYS A 289 -13.80 4.23 2.96
N LEU A 290 -13.29 3.03 2.72
CA LEU A 290 -14.10 1.81 2.72
C LEU A 290 -14.78 1.59 4.09
N GLN A 291 -14.04 1.75 5.19
CA GLN A 291 -14.60 1.61 6.54
C GLN A 291 -15.71 2.63 6.82
N ASN A 292 -15.45 3.92 6.53
CA ASN A 292 -16.43 5.00 6.71
C ASN A 292 -17.71 4.81 5.90
N MET A 293 -17.62 4.12 4.76
CA MET A 293 -18.76 3.82 3.89
C MET A 293 -19.47 2.50 4.25
N GLY A 294 -19.01 1.77 5.28
CA GLY A 294 -19.52 0.45 5.63
C GLY A 294 -19.14 -0.65 4.62
N LEU A 295 -18.13 -0.40 3.78
CA LEU A 295 -17.62 -1.28 2.72
C LEU A 295 -16.30 -1.98 3.14
N GLY A 296 -16.02 -2.01 4.44
CA GLY A 296 -14.82 -2.62 5.03
C GLY A 296 -14.73 -4.15 4.93
N LEU A 297 -15.84 -4.82 4.56
CA LEU A 297 -15.88 -6.24 4.24
C LEU A 297 -16.11 -6.43 2.74
N PHE A 298 -15.44 -7.42 2.14
CA PHE A 298 -15.63 -7.75 0.73
C PHE A 298 -17.10 -8.01 0.39
N ASP A 299 -17.81 -8.71 1.28
CA ASP A 299 -19.24 -9.02 1.12
C ASP A 299 -20.16 -7.80 1.17
N SER A 300 -19.73 -6.69 1.76
CA SER A 300 -20.47 -5.43 1.75
C SER A 300 -20.15 -4.61 0.50
N TRP A 301 -18.92 -4.73 0.00
CA TRP A 301 -18.42 -4.02 -1.17
C TRP A 301 -18.81 -4.66 -2.52
N ALA A 302 -18.94 -5.99 -2.56
CA ALA A 302 -19.21 -6.77 -3.79
C ALA A 302 -20.66 -6.77 -4.31
N PRO A 303 -21.72 -6.91 -3.48
CA PRO A 303 -23.11 -6.89 -3.95
C PRO A 303 -23.52 -5.66 -4.78
N PRO A 304 -22.98 -4.46 -4.50
CA PRO A 304 -23.26 -3.27 -5.29
C PRO A 304 -22.77 -3.26 -6.74
N LEU A 305 -21.87 -4.17 -7.14
CA LEU A 305 -21.29 -4.26 -8.50
C LEU A 305 -21.88 -5.41 -9.33
N ALA A 306 -22.69 -6.27 -8.70
CA ALA A 306 -23.27 -7.47 -9.33
C ALA A 306 -24.75 -7.30 -9.73
N ARG A 307 -25.26 -6.05 -9.78
CA ARG A 307 -26.59 -5.71 -10.29
C ARG A 307 -26.48 -4.82 -11.52
#